data_AF-A0A931CES9-F1
#
_entry.id   AF-A0A931CES9-F1
#
_cell.length_a   1.000
_cell.length_b   1.000
_cell.length_c   1.000
_cell.angle_alpha   90.00
_cell.angle_beta   90.00
_cell.angle_gamma   90.00
#
_symmetry.space_group_name_H-M   'P 1'
#
loop_
_entity.id
_entity.type
_entity.pdbx_description
1 polymer ?
#
loop_
_entity_poly.entity_id
_entity_poly.type
_entity_poly.pdbx_seq_one_letter_code
_entity_poly.pdbx_strand_id
1 'polypeptide(L)'
;MRVSRLLAALAVLGSLVLATPAAAAPAGPARAAALAGPVIRSLDTDAAGKCLDAYNWGVGPWVHMYPCHGGANQVWTLYKGYGNGTFDVFYTHNGVNKCLDGVAGHGQQLTVWNCDRSTGQRFRQRGSEPGAMVLESVRYPGQCLDVSNWGRNTAVILFTCNLAPNQAWSRESL
;
A
#
# COMPACT_ATOMS: atom_id res chain seq x y z
N MET A 1 -36.85 -56.61 -77.91
CA MET A 1 -37.40 -55.44 -77.19
C MET A 1 -36.41 -55.07 -76.09
N ARG A 2 -35.86 -53.84 -76.14
CA ARG A 2 -34.85 -53.28 -75.22
C ARG A 2 -35.55 -52.64 -74.02
N VAL A 3 -35.09 -52.87 -72.79
CA VAL A 3 -35.17 -51.91 -71.67
C VAL A 3 -34.03 -52.25 -70.68
N SER A 4 -32.84 -51.65 -70.82
CA SER A 4 -32.32 -50.47 -70.09
C SER A 4 -32.20 -50.65 -68.57
N ARG A 5 -30.97 -50.88 -68.11
CA ARG A 5 -30.54 -50.77 -66.69
C ARG A 5 -30.32 -49.30 -66.35
N LEU A 6 -30.99 -48.78 -65.33
CA LEU A 6 -30.74 -47.44 -64.78
C LEU A 6 -29.94 -47.57 -63.48
N LEU A 7 -28.69 -47.13 -63.52
CA LEU A 7 -27.85 -46.87 -62.35
C LEU A 7 -28.25 -45.51 -61.76
N ALA A 8 -28.72 -45.50 -60.50
CA ALA A 8 -28.92 -44.27 -59.75
C ALA A 8 -27.59 -43.84 -59.11
N ALA A 9 -27.04 -42.70 -59.53
CA ALA A 9 -25.88 -42.09 -58.91
C ALA A 9 -26.33 -41.29 -57.66
N LEU A 10 -25.82 -41.67 -56.47
CA LEU A 10 -25.96 -40.85 -55.27
C LEU A 10 -25.02 -39.64 -55.37
N ALA A 11 -25.58 -38.44 -55.42
CA ALA A 11 -24.83 -37.20 -55.25
C ALA A 11 -24.68 -36.90 -53.76
N VAL A 12 -23.46 -37.04 -53.23
CA VAL A 12 -23.12 -36.59 -51.87
C VAL A 12 -22.83 -35.09 -51.94
N LEU A 13 -23.76 -34.27 -51.46
CA LEU A 13 -23.56 -32.83 -51.30
C LEU A 13 -22.73 -32.59 -50.03
N GLY A 14 -21.42 -32.37 -50.21
CA GLY A 14 -20.53 -31.93 -49.14
C GLY A 14 -20.73 -30.44 -48.85
N SER A 15 -21.30 -30.10 -47.69
CA SER A 15 -21.46 -28.72 -47.24
C SER A 15 -20.11 -28.13 -46.85
N LEU A 16 -19.62 -27.15 -47.61
CA LEU A 16 -18.42 -26.38 -47.28
C LEU A 16 -18.79 -25.34 -46.20
N VAL A 17 -18.39 -25.61 -44.94
CA VAL A 17 -18.54 -24.64 -43.84
C VAL A 17 -17.42 -23.61 -43.96
N LEU A 18 -17.75 -22.39 -44.39
CA LEU A 18 -16.84 -21.25 -44.36
C LEU A 18 -16.66 -20.81 -42.90
N ALA A 19 -15.51 -21.14 -42.31
CA ALA A 19 -15.13 -20.62 -41.01
C ALA A 19 -14.84 -19.12 -41.11
N THR A 20 -15.69 -18.29 -40.51
CA THR A 20 -15.42 -16.86 -40.35
C THR A 20 -14.24 -16.68 -39.38
N PRO A 21 -13.19 -15.93 -39.74
CA PRO A 21 -12.13 -15.64 -38.79
C PRO A 21 -12.71 -14.75 -37.68
N ALA A 22 -12.58 -15.21 -36.43
CA ALA A 22 -12.91 -14.40 -35.27
C ALA A 22 -11.94 -13.20 -35.21
N ALA A 23 -12.46 -11.98 -35.36
CA ALA A 23 -11.68 -10.78 -35.16
C ALA A 23 -11.24 -10.70 -33.69
N ALA A 24 -9.93 -10.75 -33.45
CA ALA A 24 -9.39 -10.48 -32.13
C ALA A 24 -9.67 -9.02 -31.77
N ALA A 25 -10.42 -8.80 -30.67
CA ALA A 25 -10.63 -7.46 -30.14
C ALA A 25 -9.27 -6.83 -29.74
N PRO A 26 -9.09 -5.52 -29.94
CA PRO A 26 -7.87 -4.86 -29.47
C PRO A 26 -7.80 -4.95 -27.95
N ALA A 27 -6.66 -5.41 -27.44
CA ALA A 27 -6.36 -5.30 -26.02
C ALA A 27 -6.38 -3.81 -25.65
N GLY A 28 -7.35 -3.39 -24.83
CA GLY A 28 -7.35 -2.06 -24.24
C GLY A 28 -6.06 -1.83 -23.44
N PRO A 29 -5.69 -0.57 -23.16
CA PRO A 29 -4.52 -0.30 -22.34
C PRO A 29 -4.68 -1.01 -21.00
N ALA A 30 -3.70 -1.83 -20.63
CA ALA A 30 -3.63 -2.40 -19.29
C ALA A 30 -3.60 -1.23 -18.30
N ARG A 31 -4.67 -1.04 -17.53
CA ARG A 31 -4.61 -0.20 -16.33
C ARG A 31 -3.52 -0.81 -15.46
N ALA A 32 -2.44 -0.07 -15.22
CA ALA A 32 -1.58 -0.35 -14.08
C ALA A 32 -2.51 -0.48 -12.87
N ALA A 33 -2.52 -1.65 -12.21
CA ALA A 33 -3.26 -1.81 -10.98
C ALA A 33 -2.69 -0.81 -9.98
N ALA A 34 -3.43 0.27 -9.73
CA ALA A 34 -3.13 1.15 -8.61
C ALA A 34 -3.10 0.25 -7.36
N LEU A 35 -2.01 0.25 -6.59
CA LEU A 35 -2.07 -0.33 -5.26
C LEU A 35 -2.90 0.64 -4.41
N ALA A 36 -4.22 0.52 -4.52
CA ALA A 36 -5.22 1.28 -3.75
C ALA A 36 -5.33 0.67 -2.35
N GLY A 37 -4.22 0.70 -1.62
CA GLY A 37 -4.16 0.32 -0.23
C GLY A 37 -4.28 1.53 0.69
N PRO A 38 -4.43 1.28 2.01
CA PRO A 38 -4.46 2.32 3.01
C PRO A 38 -3.13 3.08 3.05
N VAL A 39 -3.17 4.39 2.84
CA VAL A 39 -2.04 5.31 3.05
C VAL A 39 -2.19 6.03 4.39
N ILE A 40 -1.07 6.51 4.93
CA ILE A 40 -1.04 7.33 6.14
C ILE A 40 -0.58 8.73 5.73
N ARG A 41 -1.35 9.77 6.08
CA ARG A 41 -1.04 11.17 5.77
C ARG A 41 -0.98 12.02 7.02
N SER A 42 -0.09 13.01 7.03
CA SER A 42 -0.07 14.02 8.07
C SER A 42 -1.29 14.93 7.93
N LEU A 43 -1.88 15.34 9.05
CA LEU A 43 -2.94 16.34 9.09
C LEU A 43 -2.40 17.78 9.14
N ASP A 44 -1.08 17.95 9.14
CA ASP A 44 -0.44 19.26 9.01
C ASP A 44 -0.55 19.79 7.57
N THR A 45 -0.90 21.07 7.44
CA THR A 45 -1.03 21.75 6.15
C THR A 45 0.30 21.86 5.41
N ASP A 46 1.43 21.99 6.11
CA ASP A 46 2.77 22.06 5.50
C ASP A 46 3.20 20.69 4.90
N ALA A 47 2.54 19.61 5.33
CA ALA A 47 2.75 18.25 4.83
C ALA A 47 1.61 17.74 3.92
N ALA A 48 0.67 18.61 3.54
CA ALA A 48 -0.51 18.24 2.75
C ALA A 48 -0.14 17.57 1.40
N GLY A 49 -0.96 16.60 0.98
CA GLY A 49 -0.77 15.86 -0.28
C GLY A 49 0.39 14.86 -0.28
N LYS A 50 1.10 14.72 0.84
CA LYS A 50 2.18 13.74 1.01
C LYS A 50 1.71 12.56 1.87
N CYS A 51 2.30 11.40 1.62
CA CYS A 51 2.07 10.15 2.32
C CYS A 51 3.32 9.76 3.11
N LEU A 52 3.13 9.00 4.19
CA LEU A 52 4.19 8.27 4.88
C LEU A 52 4.80 7.28 3.88
N ASP A 53 6.10 7.40 3.65
CA ASP A 53 6.79 6.68 2.60
C ASP A 53 8.06 6.02 3.13
N ALA A 54 8.21 4.72 2.86
CA ALA A 54 9.46 4.01 3.05
C ALA A 54 10.40 4.31 1.87
N TYR A 55 11.48 5.04 2.17
CA TYR A 55 12.38 5.64 1.19
C TYR A 55 12.89 4.63 0.14
N ASN A 56 13.21 5.15 -1.05
CA ASN A 56 13.81 4.38 -2.15
C ASN A 56 12.97 3.14 -2.51
N TRP A 57 11.68 3.35 -2.83
CA TRP A 57 10.75 2.29 -3.22
C TRP A 57 10.63 1.16 -2.18
N GLY A 58 10.75 1.51 -0.90
CA GLY A 58 10.64 0.57 0.21
C GLY A 58 11.90 -0.25 0.47
N VAL A 59 13.04 0.11 -0.13
CA VAL A 59 14.35 -0.44 0.26
C VAL A 59 14.78 0.14 1.63
N GLY A 60 14.37 1.38 1.92
CA GLY A 60 14.68 2.07 3.16
C GLY A 60 16.12 2.64 3.21
N PRO A 61 16.71 2.81 4.41
CA PRO A 61 16.11 2.49 5.70
C PRO A 61 15.11 3.56 6.14
N TRP A 62 15.18 4.79 5.63
CA TRP A 62 14.47 5.93 6.20
C TRP A 62 12.98 5.98 5.86
N VAL A 63 12.23 6.63 6.74
CA VAL A 63 10.82 7.01 6.51
C VAL A 63 10.71 8.51 6.36
N HIS A 64 9.98 8.96 5.35
CA HIS A 64 9.79 10.39 5.06
C HIS A 64 8.40 10.68 4.48
N MET A 65 8.07 11.96 4.36
CA MET A 65 6.89 12.45 3.65
C MET A 65 7.22 12.59 2.17
N TYR A 66 6.44 11.95 1.31
CA TYR A 66 6.61 11.99 -0.14
C TYR A 66 5.27 12.12 -0.86
N PRO A 67 5.19 12.75 -2.06
CA PRO A 67 3.95 12.79 -2.82
C PRO A 67 3.32 11.41 -2.94
N CYS A 68 2.01 11.34 -2.68
CA CYS A 68 1.30 10.09 -2.76
C CYS A 68 1.24 9.60 -4.21
N HIS A 69 1.67 8.37 -4.46
CA HIS A 69 1.71 7.77 -5.80
C HIS A 69 1.21 6.32 -5.82
N GLY A 70 0.75 5.78 -4.69
CA GLY A 70 0.18 4.43 -4.62
C GLY A 70 1.21 3.33 -4.83
N GLY A 71 2.48 3.59 -4.52
CA GLY A 71 3.49 2.55 -4.46
C GLY A 71 3.33 1.71 -3.20
N ALA A 72 3.77 0.44 -3.25
CA ALA A 72 3.70 -0.46 -2.10
C ALA A 72 4.41 0.09 -0.85
N ASN A 73 5.43 0.93 -1.03
CA ASN A 73 6.18 1.61 0.01
C ASN A 73 5.42 2.76 0.71
N GLN A 74 4.19 3.06 0.27
CA GLN A 74 3.29 4.03 0.90
C GLN A 74 2.01 3.39 1.46
N VAL A 75 1.85 2.07 1.27
CA VAL A 75 0.66 1.34 1.69
C VAL A 75 0.95 0.63 3.01
N TRP A 76 0.30 1.08 4.08
CA TRP A 76 0.60 0.68 5.45
C TRP A 76 -0.57 -0.06 6.12
N THR A 77 -0.27 -1.26 6.61
CA THR A 77 -1.18 -2.09 7.38
C THR A 77 -0.88 -1.98 8.87
N LEU A 78 -1.93 -1.93 9.69
CA LEU A 78 -1.82 -1.97 11.15
C LEU A 78 -2.04 -3.39 11.65
N TYR A 79 -1.04 -4.02 12.25
CA TYR A 79 -1.15 -5.36 12.82
C TYR A 79 -1.44 -5.30 14.32
N LYS A 80 -2.68 -5.61 14.73
CA LYS A 80 -3.17 -5.52 16.12
C LYS A 80 -3.09 -6.85 16.90
N GLY A 81 -2.17 -7.74 16.54
CA GLY A 81 -2.12 -9.12 17.07
C GLY A 81 -1.65 -9.27 18.53
N TYR A 82 -1.36 -8.19 19.24
CA TYR A 82 -0.77 -8.24 20.59
C TYR A 82 -1.80 -8.28 21.74
N GLY A 83 -3.08 -8.00 21.47
CA GLY A 83 -4.16 -8.08 22.48
C GLY A 83 -4.11 -7.02 23.59
N ASN A 84 -3.20 -6.05 23.53
CA ASN A 84 -3.00 -5.01 24.56
C ASN A 84 -3.14 -3.58 24.00
N GLY A 85 -3.85 -3.41 22.90
CA GLY A 85 -4.06 -2.11 22.24
C GLY A 85 -2.85 -1.57 21.46
N THR A 86 -1.72 -2.29 21.45
CA THR A 86 -0.55 -1.94 20.64
C THR A 86 -0.58 -2.62 19.27
N PHE A 87 0.16 -2.08 18.32
CA PHE A 87 0.21 -2.59 16.95
C PHE A 87 1.51 -2.22 16.24
N ASP A 88 1.84 -2.99 15.20
CA ASP A 88 2.89 -2.63 14.26
C ASP A 88 2.28 -1.87 13.07
N VAL A 89 3.09 -1.03 12.42
CA VAL A 89 2.76 -0.34 11.17
C VAL A 89 3.69 -0.90 10.10
N PHE A 90 3.18 -1.65 9.12
CA PHE A 90 4.04 -2.37 8.16
C PHE A 90 3.57 -2.27 6.72
N TYR A 91 4.50 -2.47 5.79
CA TYR A 91 4.25 -2.70 4.37
C TYR A 91 4.99 -3.97 3.93
N THR A 92 4.65 -4.49 2.75
CA THR A 92 5.31 -5.69 2.19
C THR A 92 6.25 -5.28 1.07
N HIS A 93 7.53 -5.62 1.19
CA HIS A 93 8.57 -5.41 0.18
C HIS A 93 9.15 -6.75 -0.24
N ASN A 94 8.98 -7.13 -1.51
CA ASN A 94 9.48 -8.40 -2.07
C ASN A 94 9.07 -9.63 -1.24
N GLY A 95 7.82 -9.67 -0.78
CA GLY A 95 7.28 -10.78 0.04
C GLY A 95 7.68 -10.75 1.51
N VAL A 96 8.47 -9.76 1.94
CA VAL A 96 8.89 -9.59 3.34
C VAL A 96 8.14 -8.41 3.95
N ASN A 97 7.57 -8.61 5.14
CA ASN A 97 6.97 -7.51 5.90
C ASN A 97 8.05 -6.67 6.56
N LYS A 98 8.02 -5.37 6.27
CA LYS A 98 8.88 -4.35 6.82
C LYS A 98 8.05 -3.45 7.72
N CYS A 99 8.44 -3.33 8.98
CA CYS A 99 7.77 -2.56 10.00
C CYS A 99 8.44 -1.20 10.17
N LEU A 100 7.65 -0.16 10.41
CA LEU A 100 8.10 1.14 10.90
C LEU A 100 8.85 0.93 12.21
N ASP A 101 10.08 1.43 12.31
CA ASP A 101 11.02 1.07 13.37
C ASP A 101 11.62 2.33 14.01
N GLY A 102 11.30 2.54 15.28
CA GLY A 102 11.96 3.51 16.14
C GLY A 102 13.22 2.90 16.75
N VAL A 103 14.29 2.82 15.97
CA VAL A 103 15.59 2.27 16.42
C VAL A 103 16.16 3.10 17.58
N ALA A 104 15.99 4.41 17.50
CA ALA A 104 16.37 5.38 18.52
C ALA A 104 15.22 6.37 18.77
N GLY A 105 15.25 7.02 19.94
CA GLY A 105 14.18 7.90 20.39
C GLY A 105 14.36 9.36 19.95
N HIS A 106 14.17 10.26 20.90
CA HIS A 106 13.92 11.69 20.69
C HIS A 106 14.79 12.36 19.59
N GLY A 107 14.12 12.90 18.58
CA GLY A 107 14.72 13.62 17.46
C GLY A 107 15.24 12.74 16.32
N GLN A 108 15.22 11.41 16.48
CA GLN A 108 15.74 10.49 15.48
C GLN A 108 14.69 10.12 14.44
N GLN A 109 15.13 10.03 13.18
CA GLN A 109 14.28 9.62 12.07
C GLN A 109 13.92 8.15 12.20
N LEU A 110 12.65 7.83 11.95
CA LEU A 110 12.22 6.44 11.88
C LEU A 110 12.80 5.75 10.67
N THR A 111 13.02 4.45 10.84
CA THR A 111 13.43 3.57 9.78
C THR A 111 12.36 2.53 9.47
N VAL A 112 12.67 1.66 8.53
CA VAL A 112 11.96 0.40 8.27
C VAL A 112 12.92 -0.76 8.47
N TRP A 113 12.43 -1.81 9.10
CA TRP A 113 13.20 -3.04 9.29
C TRP A 113 12.31 -4.27 9.16
N ASN A 114 12.90 -5.47 9.03
CA ASN A 114 12.12 -6.71 9.09
C ASN A 114 11.28 -6.72 10.37
N CYS A 115 10.00 -7.04 10.23
CA CYS A 115 9.13 -7.16 11.38
C CYS A 115 9.66 -8.23 12.34
N ASP A 116 10.04 -7.84 13.56
CA ASP A 116 10.75 -8.68 14.53
C ASP A 116 10.02 -8.79 15.89
N ARG A 117 8.83 -8.18 15.99
CA ARG A 117 7.98 -8.11 17.20
C ARG A 117 8.60 -7.33 18.36
N SER A 118 9.73 -6.66 18.15
CA SER A 118 10.35 -5.82 19.18
C SER A 118 9.46 -4.65 19.55
N THR A 119 9.68 -4.07 20.71
CA THR A 119 8.95 -2.87 21.14
C THR A 119 9.30 -1.62 20.32
N GLY A 120 10.39 -1.66 19.53
CA GLY A 120 10.82 -0.55 18.67
C GLY A 120 9.92 -0.37 17.45
N GLN A 121 9.27 -1.45 17.02
CA GLN A 121 8.37 -1.47 15.87
C GLN A 121 6.90 -1.31 16.23
N ARG A 122 6.64 -1.07 17.51
CA ARG A 122 5.31 -1.14 18.09
C ARG A 122 4.86 0.23 18.56
N PHE A 123 3.65 0.57 18.19
CA PHE A 123 3.00 1.83 18.51
C PHE A 123 1.69 1.57 19.25
N ARG A 124 1.20 2.60 19.91
CA ARG A 124 -0.15 2.68 20.44
C ARG A 124 -0.78 3.97 19.96
N GLN A 125 -2.09 3.97 19.78
CA GLN A 125 -2.81 5.19 19.48
C GLN A 125 -2.94 6.02 20.77
N ARG A 126 -2.53 7.29 20.71
CA ARG A 126 -2.70 8.27 21.79
C ARG A 126 -3.84 9.21 21.42
N GLY A 127 -4.73 9.46 22.37
CA GLY A 127 -5.94 10.25 22.12
C GLY A 127 -6.96 9.53 21.23
N SER A 128 -8.13 10.15 21.07
CA SER A 128 -9.31 9.53 20.46
C SER A 128 -10.07 10.48 19.54
N GLU A 129 -9.39 11.49 18.98
CA GLU A 129 -10.02 12.42 18.07
C GLU A 129 -10.56 11.67 16.84
N PRO A 130 -11.85 11.84 16.48
CA PRO A 130 -12.42 11.12 15.35
C PRO A 130 -11.64 11.37 14.06
N GLY A 131 -11.17 10.29 13.43
CA GLY A 131 -10.45 10.35 12.14
C GLY A 131 -8.96 10.71 12.23
N ALA A 132 -8.44 11.07 13.40
CA ALA A 132 -7.03 11.34 13.63
C ALA A 132 -6.39 10.25 14.51
N MET A 133 -5.22 9.78 14.08
CA MET A 133 -4.37 8.90 14.86
C MET A 133 -3.13 9.65 15.29
N VAL A 134 -2.78 9.59 16.57
CA VAL A 134 -1.45 9.96 17.06
C VAL A 134 -0.74 8.67 17.46
N LEU A 135 0.41 8.39 16.86
CA LEU A 135 1.12 7.13 17.03
C LEU A 135 2.26 7.31 18.04
N GLU A 136 2.05 6.84 19.27
CA GLU A 136 3.07 6.87 20.32
C GLU A 136 3.91 5.60 20.30
N SER A 137 5.23 5.73 20.41
CA SER A 137 6.16 4.61 20.50
C SER A 137 5.94 3.82 21.80
N VAL A 138 5.95 2.48 21.69
CA VAL A 138 5.94 1.61 22.87
C VAL A 138 7.31 1.56 23.54
N ARG A 139 8.41 1.53 22.76
CA ARG A 139 9.78 1.54 23.28
C ARG A 139 10.16 2.87 23.95
N TYR A 140 9.68 3.98 23.40
CA TYR A 140 9.95 5.32 23.91
C TYR A 140 8.66 6.05 24.32
N PRO A 141 8.08 5.72 25.49
CA PRO A 141 6.86 6.38 25.97
C PRO A 141 7.01 7.90 26.02
N GLY A 142 5.95 8.61 25.68
CA GLY A 142 5.94 10.06 25.56
C GLY A 142 6.46 10.60 24.22
N GLN A 143 6.90 9.75 23.29
CA GLN A 143 7.35 10.15 21.96
C GLN A 143 6.41 9.64 20.87
N CYS A 144 6.02 10.55 19.98
CA CYS A 144 5.04 10.35 18.93
C CYS A 144 5.69 10.45 17.56
N LEU A 145 5.07 9.77 16.58
CA LEU A 145 5.36 9.92 15.16
C LEU A 145 5.12 11.36 14.73
N ASP A 146 6.16 12.03 14.24
CA ASP A 146 6.18 13.47 14.04
C ASP A 146 6.83 13.83 12.69
N VAL A 147 6.19 14.68 11.90
CA VAL A 147 6.86 15.33 10.77
C VAL A 147 7.72 16.48 11.29
N SER A 148 9.04 16.32 11.17
CA SER A 148 10.01 17.23 11.74
C SER A 148 9.86 18.69 11.28
N ASN A 149 10.36 19.60 12.11
CA ASN A 149 10.29 21.05 11.89
C ASN A 149 8.83 21.55 11.74
N TRP A 150 7.94 21.08 12.64
CA TRP A 150 6.52 21.47 12.65
C TRP A 150 5.84 21.23 11.30
N GLY A 151 6.03 20.05 10.71
CA GLY A 151 5.41 19.70 9.43
C GLY A 151 6.14 20.18 8.17
N ARG A 152 7.13 21.08 8.29
CA ARG A 152 7.76 21.75 7.13
C ARG A 152 8.85 20.95 6.44
N ASN A 153 9.43 19.96 7.12
CA ASN A 153 10.43 19.08 6.52
C ASN A 153 9.77 17.78 6.05
N THR A 154 10.54 16.87 5.46
CA THR A 154 10.05 15.55 5.05
C THR A 154 10.42 14.44 6.02
N ALA A 155 11.45 14.61 6.86
CA ALA A 155 11.85 13.54 7.78
C ALA A 155 10.76 13.28 8.83
N VAL A 156 10.40 12.01 8.99
CA VAL A 156 9.47 11.55 10.02
C VAL A 156 10.28 11.00 11.18
N ILE A 157 10.11 11.59 12.36
CA ILE A 157 10.94 11.36 13.55
C ILE A 157 10.08 10.86 14.72
N LEU A 158 10.75 10.39 15.78
CA LEU A 158 10.13 10.31 17.11
C LEU A 158 10.40 11.59 17.87
N PHE A 159 9.35 12.28 18.31
CA PHE A 159 9.48 13.52 19.06
C PHE A 159 8.49 13.59 20.22
N THR A 160 8.74 14.47 21.19
CA THR A 160 7.85 14.64 22.35
C THR A 160 6.40 14.83 21.92
N CYS A 161 5.51 13.99 22.42
CA CYS A 161 4.08 14.07 22.14
C CYS A 161 3.51 15.41 22.64
N ASN A 162 3.05 16.24 21.72
CA ASN A 162 2.37 17.51 22.00
C ASN A 162 1.00 17.61 21.29
N LEU A 163 0.62 16.57 20.53
CA LEU A 163 -0.65 16.46 19.82
C LEU A 163 -0.88 17.57 18.77
N ALA A 164 0.19 18.22 18.31
CA ALA A 164 0.14 19.18 17.22
C ALA A 164 -0.19 18.49 15.88
N PRO A 165 -0.67 19.24 14.87
CA PRO A 165 -1.05 18.67 13.57
C PRO A 165 0.03 17.82 12.89
N ASN A 166 1.31 18.18 13.03
CA ASN A 166 2.44 17.40 12.51
C ASN A 166 2.66 16.05 13.21
N GLN A 167 1.92 15.75 14.28
CA GLN A 167 1.87 14.45 14.96
C GLN A 167 0.52 13.72 14.79
N ALA A 168 -0.42 14.33 14.09
CA ALA A 168 -1.75 13.79 13.85
C ALA A 168 -1.84 13.27 12.42
N TRP A 169 -2.38 12.06 12.27
CA TRP A 169 -2.32 11.32 11.02
C TRP A 169 -3.70 10.79 10.61
N SER A 170 -4.06 10.90 9.33
CA SER A 170 -5.19 10.16 8.76
C SER A 170 -4.72 8.81 8.23
N ARG A 171 -5.65 7.85 8.16
CA ARG A 171 -5.47 6.61 7.39
C ARG A 171 -6.65 6.46 6.43
N GLU A 172 -6.35 6.52 5.15
CA GLU A 172 -7.34 6.61 4.08
C GLU A 172 -6.96 5.70 2.91
N SER A 173 -7.93 5.31 2.09
CA SER A 173 -7.65 4.65 0.82
C SER A 173 -7.19 5.70 -0.19
N LEU A 174 -6.13 5.39 -0.93
CA LEU A 174 -5.64 6.23 -2.03
C LEU A 174 -6.56 6.17 -3.26
#